data_AF-A0A3M3ZK07-F1
#
_entry.id   AF-A0A3M3ZK07-F1
#
_cell.length_a   1.000
_cell.length_b   1.000
_cell.length_c   1.000
_cell.angle_alpha   90.00
_cell.angle_beta   90.00
_cell.angle_gamma   90.00
#
_symmetry.space_group_name_H-M   'P 1'
#
loop_
_entity.id
_entity.type
_entity.pdbx_description
1 polymer ?
#
loop_
_entity_poly.entity_id
_entity_poly.type
_entity_poly.pdbx_seq_one_letter_code
_entity_poly.pdbx_strand_id
1 'polypeptide(L)' 'MSHSLALSSTSACNSASNAPSQVLLALGMDSTKALASVRVSLGRYTTQADVERAVEVFSKALSAPATFW' A
#
# COMPACT_ATOMS: atom_id res chain seq x y z
N MET A 1 0.46 5.05 14.55
CA MET A 1 0.49 5.04 13.06
C MET A 1 0.46 6.44 12.44
N SER A 2 -0.17 7.47 13.03
CA SER A 2 -0.46 8.72 12.30
C SER A 2 0.72 9.68 11.99
N HIS A 3 1.95 9.39 12.40
CA HIS A 3 3.10 10.31 12.21
C HIS A 3 4.39 9.67 11.66
N SER A 4 4.37 8.38 11.29
CA SER A 4 5.61 7.66 10.92
C SER A 4 5.82 7.50 9.41
N LEU A 5 4.74 7.50 8.63
CA LEU A 5 4.77 7.37 7.17
C LEU A 5 3.52 8.04 6.59
N ALA A 6 3.70 8.98 5.65
CA ALA A 6 2.58 9.61 4.95
C ALA A 6 2.23 8.78 3.71
N LEU A 7 1.05 8.18 3.70
CA LEU A 7 0.50 7.46 2.55
C LEU A 7 -0.86 8.08 2.19
N SER A 8 -1.13 8.21 0.89
CA SER A 8 -2.47 8.52 0.42
C SER A 8 -3.26 7.22 0.29
N SER A 9 -4.37 7.10 1.02
CA SER A 9 -5.35 6.03 0.82
C SER A 9 -6.21 6.24 -0.43
N THR A 10 -6.08 7.39 -1.11
CA THR A 10 -7.11 7.91 -2.03
C THR A 10 -6.61 8.33 -3.41
N SER A 11 -5.41 7.92 -3.84
CA SER A 11 -4.93 8.25 -5.19
C SER A 11 -4.88 7.08 -6.18
N ALA A 12 -5.11 5.84 -5.74
CA ALA A 12 -5.36 4.71 -6.64
C ALA A 12 -6.88 4.49 -6.91
N CYS A 13 -7.75 4.88 -5.98
CA CYS A 13 -9.21 4.75 -6.08
C CYS A 13 -9.89 5.95 -6.78
N ASN A 14 -9.25 6.58 -7.78
CA ASN A 14 -9.99 7.49 -8.67
C ASN A 14 -10.77 6.72 -9.77
N SER A 15 -11.21 5.50 -9.45
CA SER A 15 -12.41 4.91 -9.99
C SER A 15 -13.40 4.89 -8.84
N ALA A 16 -14.59 5.45 -9.01
CA ALA A 16 -15.70 5.35 -8.05
C ALA A 16 -16.21 3.89 -7.83
N SER A 17 -15.39 2.89 -8.18
CA SER A 17 -15.66 1.47 -8.19
C SER A 17 -14.53 0.76 -7.43
N ASN A 18 -14.89 -0.11 -6.49
CA ASN A 18 -13.99 -1.02 -5.78
C ASN A 18 -13.49 -2.17 -6.69
N ALA A 19 -13.11 -1.84 -7.93
CA ALA A 19 -12.66 -2.82 -8.91
C ALA A 19 -11.16 -3.11 -8.72
N PRO A 20 -10.73 -4.37 -8.88
CA PRO A 20 -9.31 -4.72 -8.89
C PRO A 20 -8.57 -4.02 -10.03
N SER A 21 -7.28 -3.73 -9.82
CA SER A 21 -6.41 -3.15 -10.85
C SER A 21 -6.34 -4.06 -12.07
N GLN A 22 -6.80 -3.57 -13.22
CA GLN A 22 -6.73 -4.31 -14.50
C GLN A 22 -5.29 -4.68 -14.87
N VAL A 23 -4.31 -3.84 -14.49
CA VAL A 23 -2.89 -4.11 -14.72
C VAL A 23 -2.41 -5.32 -13.91
N LEU A 24 -2.78 -5.40 -12.63
CA LEU A 24 -2.37 -6.53 -11.79
C LEU A 24 -3.04 -7.83 -12.23
N LEU A 25 -4.32 -7.77 -12.64
CA LEU A 25 -5.01 -8.92 -13.23
C LEU A 25 -4.32 -9.41 -14.51
N ALA A 26 -3.93 -8.49 -15.40
CA ALA A 26 -3.22 -8.82 -16.64
C ALA A 26 -1.82 -9.44 -16.38
N LEU A 27 -1.19 -9.10 -15.26
CA LEU A 27 0.05 -9.72 -14.79
C LEU A 27 -0.17 -11.11 -14.14
N GLY A 28 -1.41 -11.62 -14.13
CA GLY A 28 -1.75 -12.94 -13.59
C GLY A 28 -2.01 -12.96 -12.08
N MET A 29 -2.16 -11.79 -11.45
CA MET A 29 -2.56 -11.71 -10.04
C MET A 29 -4.05 -11.98 -9.89
N ASP A 30 -4.44 -12.75 -8.88
CA ASP A 30 -5.85 -12.95 -8.55
C ASP A 30 -6.49 -11.66 -8.00
N SER A 31 -7.83 -11.59 -8.06
CA SER A 31 -8.57 -10.39 -7.66
C SER A 31 -8.38 -10.02 -6.19
N THR A 32 -8.23 -11.01 -5.31
CA THR A 32 -8.01 -10.79 -3.87
C THR A 32 -6.67 -10.11 -3.63
N LYS A 33 -5.60 -10.61 -4.23
CA LYS A 33 -4.26 -9.99 -4.13
C LYS A 33 -4.21 -8.63 -4.82
N ALA A 34 -4.89 -8.47 -5.95
CA ALA A 34 -4.95 -7.19 -6.65
C ALA A 34 -5.63 -6.11 -5.80
N LEU A 35 -6.70 -6.45 -5.07
CA LEU A 35 -7.39 -5.56 -4.13
C LEU A 35 -6.59 -5.29 -2.86
N ALA A 36 -5.82 -6.26 -2.37
CA ALA A 36 -4.98 -6.11 -1.18
C ALA A 36 -3.63 -5.41 -1.46
N SER A 37 -3.40 -4.96 -2.69
CA SER A 37 -2.12 -4.34 -3.08
C SER A 37 -2.02 -2.88 -2.65
N VAL A 38 -0.80 -2.45 -2.28
CA VAL A 38 -0.49 -1.06 -1.92
C VAL A 38 0.64 -0.56 -2.83
N ARG A 39 0.45 0.60 -3.46
CA ARG A 39 1.49 1.26 -4.26
C ARG A 39 2.16 2.35 -3.45
N VAL A 40 3.48 2.24 -3.28
CA VAL A 40 4.33 3.28 -2.69
C VAL A 40 5.27 3.80 -3.77
N SER A 41 5.25 5.11 -4.03
CA SER A 41 6.12 5.76 -5.01
C SER A 41 7.15 6.63 -4.30
N LEU A 42 8.39 6.59 -4.75
CA LEU A 42 9.48 7.45 -4.25
C LEU A 42 9.56 8.73 -5.09
N GLY A 43 10.04 9.81 -4.49
CA GLY A 43 10.26 11.10 -5.15
C GLY A 43 11.72 11.55 -5.06
N ARG A 44 12.04 12.69 -5.70
CA ARG A 44 13.40 13.27 -5.73
C ARG A 44 14.06 13.41 -4.35
N TYR A 45 13.27 13.64 -3.30
CA TYR A 45 13.75 13.88 -1.94
C TYR A 45 13.66 12.66 -1.03
N THR A 46 13.23 11.51 -1.55
CA THR A 46 13.17 10.29 -0.75
C THR A 46 14.58 9.81 -0.45
N THR A 47 14.89 9.63 0.83
CA THR A 47 16.17 9.13 1.31
C THR A 47 16.08 7.64 1.64
N GLN A 48 17.24 6.99 1.78
CA GLN A 48 17.28 5.60 2.22
C GLN A 48 16.67 5.41 3.61
N ALA A 49 16.88 6.37 4.53
CA ALA A 49 16.28 6.34 5.86
C ALA A 49 14.74 6.38 5.81
N ASP A 50 14.14 7.03 4.81
CA ASP A 50 12.69 7.02 4.61
C ASP A 50 12.18 5.64 4.17
N VAL A 51 12.95 4.96 3.31
CA VAL A 51 12.62 3.60 2.85
C VAL A 51 12.71 2.60 4.00
N GLU A 52 13.79 2.65 4.79
CA GLU A 52 13.97 1.80 5.97
C GLU A 52 12.83 1.99 6.98
N ARG A 53 12.46 3.25 7.24
CA ARG A 53 11.31 3.58 8.09
C ARG A 53 10.00 3.05 7.52
N ALA A 54 9.78 3.13 6.21
CA ALA A 54 8.58 2.58 5.58
C ALA A 54 8.50 1.05 5.76
N VAL A 55 9.62 0.34 5.56
CA VAL A 55 9.71 -1.12 5.75
C VAL A 55 9.39 -1.51 7.19
N GLU A 56 9.92 -0.79 8.18
CA GLU A 56 9.61 -1.04 9.60
C GLU A 56 8.11 -0.86 9.90
N VAL A 57 7.49 0.20 9.35
CA VAL A 57 6.06 0.46 9.54
C VAL A 57 5.22 -0.64 8.92
N PHE A 58 5.50 -1.07 7.69
CA PHE A 58 4.77 -2.18 7.06
C PHE A 58 4.96 -3.49 7.81
N SER A 59 6.19 -3.80 8.26
CA SER A 59 6.48 -5.01 9.03
C SER A 59 5.70 -5.06 10.33
N LYS A 60 5.61 -3.94 11.05
CA LYS A 60 4.79 -3.80 12.26
C LYS A 60 3.30 -3.95 11.95
N ALA A 61 2.81 -3.35 10.87
CA ALA A 61 1.41 -3.44 10.47
C ALA A 61 0.99 -4.88 10.09
N LEU A 62 1.87 -5.61 9.40
CA LEU A 62 1.63 -7.02 9.02
C LEU A 62 1.73 -7.99 10.20
N SER A 63 2.52 -7.65 11.22
CA SER A 63 2.68 -8.46 12.44
C SER A 63 1.62 -8.17 13.50
N ALA A 64 0.89 -7.06 13.37
CA ALA A 64 -0.20 -6.74 14.29
C ALA A 64 -1.34 -7.75 14.09
N PRO A 65 -1.95 -8.27 15.18
CA PRO A 65 -3.12 -9.14 15.05
C PRO A 65 -4.20 -8.40 14.27
N ALA A 66 -4.83 -9.07 13.32
CA ALA A 66 -5.94 -8.50 12.55
C ALA A 66 -7.01 -8.02 13.54
N THR A 67 -7.11 -6.71 13.73
CA THR A 67 -8.13 -6.11 14.58
C THR A 67 -9.47 -6.32 13.89
N PHE A 68 -10.30 -7.15 14.52
CA PHE A 68 -11.63 -7.53 14.07
C PHE A 68 -12.57 -6.32 14.23
N TRP A 69 -12.86 -5.64 13.11
CA TRP A 69 -13.97 -4.70 12.95
C TRP A 69 -14.68 -5.01 11.64
#